data_AF-A0A0M0TDZ4-F1
#
_entry.id   AF-A0A0M0TDZ4-F1
#
_cell.length_a   1.000
_cell.length_b   1.000
_cell.length_c   1.000
_cell.angle_alpha   90.00
_cell.angle_beta   90.00
_cell.angle_gamma   90.00
#
_symmetry.space_group_name_H-M   'P 1'
#
loop_
_entity.id
_entity.type
_entity.pdbx_description
1 polymer ?
#
loop_
_entity_poly.entity_id
_entity_poly.type
_entity_poly.pdbx_seq_one_letter_code
_entity_poly.pdbx_strand_id
1 'polypeptide(L)'
;MRNLLIPTIFLLAGCGDATENSVQIEPEKAPIPVFSITTDNATINQLLPAIRHLLPGLDKYSEQFQNKVIEQNRFLTIKFRIPDNAQIPVEYMASGHNCFIEINDDQTGIKIPKSACQATLFDQKNVLPDSDYWVYFYPDDLAYKPYDFSLMPDTERIDTVKNYLDKMAKTIESVQQKNNWIAYDYPNYGRQFRQIEYEGKRFLSQDVIQPYDSCQMAGSNAQIWWSEQVNSIKQLTSDDSKKIDIALKKIEDIYDAYQKNAADCLKDIKSAPLKSEPREILPPTPDNKPPRAGCLMVFKPEDTTEWSCPI
;
A
#
# COMPACT_ATOMS: atom_id res chain seq x y z
N MET A 1 3.37 20.90 75.64
CA MET A 1 4.71 20.28 75.66
C MET A 1 5.42 20.63 74.36
N ARG A 2 6.74 20.78 74.44
CA ARG A 2 7.64 21.54 73.56
C ARG A 2 8.07 20.72 72.32
N ASN A 3 8.18 21.38 71.18
CA ASN A 3 8.82 20.89 69.94
C ASN A 3 10.25 20.36 70.20
N LEU A 4 10.69 19.37 69.42
CA LEU A 4 12.08 19.30 68.93
C LEU A 4 12.25 18.32 67.75
N LEU A 5 12.98 18.82 66.75
CA LEU A 5 13.37 18.24 65.46
C LEU A 5 14.83 17.70 65.54
N ILE A 6 15.10 16.58 64.84
CA ILE A 6 16.30 16.24 64.01
C ILE A 6 17.65 16.02 64.79
N PRO A 7 18.51 14.99 64.52
CA PRO A 7 19.13 14.77 63.20
C PRO A 7 19.47 13.34 62.70
N THR A 8 19.70 13.35 61.39
CA THR A 8 20.31 12.42 60.44
C THR A 8 21.64 11.80 60.89
N ILE A 9 21.87 10.53 60.56
CA ILE A 9 23.22 9.99 60.30
C ILE A 9 23.22 9.28 58.95
N PHE A 10 23.97 9.85 58.02
CA PHE A 10 24.47 9.23 56.80
C PHE A 10 25.47 8.12 57.17
N LEU A 11 25.29 6.92 56.63
CA LEU A 11 26.36 5.93 56.47
C LEU A 11 26.48 5.61 54.99
N LEU A 12 27.61 6.04 54.40
CA LEU A 12 28.10 5.62 53.10
C LEU A 12 29.34 4.74 53.30
N ALA A 13 29.52 3.82 52.34
CA ALA A 13 30.59 2.83 52.13
C ALA A 13 30.44 1.51 52.93
N GLY A 14 30.45 0.33 52.30
CA GLY A 14 30.60 -0.03 50.90
C GLY A 14 30.78 -1.55 50.73
N CYS A 15 30.50 -2.02 49.51
CA CYS A 15 30.92 -3.26 48.85
C CYS A 15 30.62 -4.62 49.50
N GLY A 16 29.62 -5.29 48.95
CA GLY A 16 29.51 -6.75 48.91
C GLY A 16 28.60 -7.13 47.74
N ASP A 17 29.20 -7.39 46.59
CA ASP A 17 28.52 -7.81 45.36
C ASP A 17 27.68 -9.07 45.57
N ALA A 18 26.37 -8.95 45.38
CA ALA A 18 25.50 -10.06 45.00
C ALA A 18 24.52 -9.53 43.97
N THR A 19 24.70 -9.99 42.73
CA THR A 19 24.01 -9.57 41.52
C THR A 19 22.49 -9.65 41.64
N GLU A 20 21.86 -8.47 41.66
CA GLU A 20 20.49 -8.26 41.20
C GLU A 20 20.45 -8.48 39.69
N ASN A 21 20.00 -9.65 39.26
CA ASN A 21 19.41 -9.86 37.94
C ASN A 21 18.15 -10.70 38.12
N SER A 22 17.19 -10.17 38.89
CA SER A 22 15.81 -10.62 38.77
C SER A 22 15.22 -9.93 37.54
N VAL A 23 15.42 -10.55 36.38
CA VAL A 23 14.64 -10.24 35.19
C VAL A 23 13.19 -10.51 35.55
N GLN A 24 12.43 -9.45 35.82
CA GLN A 24 10.98 -9.52 35.79
C GLN A 24 10.62 -9.90 34.36
N ILE A 25 10.27 -11.16 34.15
CA ILE A 25 9.67 -11.62 32.91
C ILE A 25 8.34 -10.89 32.81
N GLU A 26 8.30 -9.84 31.99
CA GLU A 26 7.06 -9.21 31.56
C GLU A 26 6.18 -10.33 30.99
N PRO A 27 4.93 -10.51 31.47
CA PRO A 27 4.10 -11.60 31.02
C PRO A 27 3.98 -11.52 29.50
N GLU A 28 4.28 -12.63 28.84
CA GLU A 28 4.16 -12.83 27.40
C GLU A 28 2.82 -12.26 26.95
N LYS A 29 2.87 -11.13 26.24
CA LYS A 29 1.68 -10.39 25.82
C LYS A 29 0.84 -11.34 24.98
N ALA A 30 -0.35 -11.68 25.48
CA ALA A 30 -1.27 -12.56 24.78
C ALA A 30 -1.44 -12.10 23.33
N PRO A 31 -1.49 -13.02 22.35
CA PRO A 31 -1.58 -12.67 20.94
C PRO A 31 -2.77 -11.73 20.72
N ILE A 32 -2.55 -10.67 19.95
CA ILE A 32 -3.58 -9.68 19.64
C ILE A 32 -4.74 -10.42 18.95
N PRO A 33 -5.98 -10.32 19.46
CA PRO A 33 -7.10 -11.00 18.87
C PRO A 33 -7.33 -10.54 17.42
N VAL A 34 -7.62 -11.48 16.55
CA VAL A 34 -7.74 -11.26 15.10
C VAL A 34 -9.21 -11.30 14.70
N PHE A 35 -9.68 -10.22 14.07
CA PHE A 35 -11.02 -10.22 13.49
C PHE A 35 -11.08 -11.23 12.34
N SER A 36 -12.03 -12.15 12.45
CA SER A 36 -12.37 -13.11 11.42
C SER A 36 -13.87 -13.13 11.19
N ILE A 37 -14.24 -13.42 9.95
CA ILE A 37 -15.61 -13.65 9.51
C ILE A 37 -15.61 -14.78 8.48
N THR A 38 -16.46 -15.77 8.67
CA THR A 38 -16.59 -16.89 7.73
C THR A 38 -17.41 -16.46 6.53
N THR A 39 -16.84 -16.55 5.33
CA THR A 39 -17.51 -16.19 4.08
C THR A 39 -16.84 -16.84 2.87
N ASP A 40 -17.62 -17.15 1.84
CA ASP A 40 -17.17 -17.58 0.51
C ASP A 40 -16.99 -16.40 -0.47
N ASN A 41 -17.34 -15.18 -0.05
CA ASN A 41 -17.20 -13.99 -0.89
C ASN A 41 -15.71 -13.65 -1.14
N ALA A 42 -15.28 -13.81 -2.39
CA ALA A 42 -13.89 -13.60 -2.79
C ALA A 42 -13.39 -12.17 -2.51
N THR A 43 -14.23 -11.15 -2.72
CA THR A 43 -13.88 -9.74 -2.44
C THR A 43 -13.63 -9.51 -0.95
N ILE A 44 -14.46 -10.06 -0.05
CA ILE A 44 -14.21 -9.95 1.39
C ILE A 44 -12.89 -10.64 1.75
N ASN A 45 -12.69 -11.86 1.27
CA ASN A 45 -11.47 -12.63 1.56
C ASN A 45 -10.21 -11.90 1.09
N GLN A 46 -10.29 -11.21 -0.06
CA GLN A 46 -9.20 -10.38 -0.59
C GLN A 46 -8.97 -9.09 0.23
N LEU A 47 -10.03 -8.36 0.58
CA LEU A 47 -9.92 -7.03 1.18
C LEU A 47 -9.80 -7.04 2.71
N LEU A 48 -10.22 -8.11 3.39
CA LEU A 48 -10.28 -8.15 4.85
C LEU A 48 -8.92 -7.84 5.53
N PRO A 49 -7.77 -8.35 5.06
CA PRO A 49 -6.47 -7.96 5.63
C PRO A 49 -6.24 -6.45 5.55
N ALA A 50 -6.63 -5.84 4.42
CA ALA A 50 -6.47 -4.41 4.20
C ALA A 50 -7.36 -3.59 5.13
N ILE A 51 -8.63 -3.97 5.23
CA ILE A 51 -9.62 -3.35 6.11
C ILE A 51 -9.18 -3.43 7.57
N ARG A 52 -8.65 -4.58 8.02
CA ARG A 52 -8.17 -4.76 9.40
C ARG A 52 -6.98 -3.88 9.75
N HIS A 53 -6.05 -3.69 8.82
CA HIS A 53 -4.93 -2.77 9.04
C HIS A 53 -5.40 -1.31 9.14
N LEU A 54 -6.32 -0.89 8.28
CA LEU A 54 -6.89 0.45 8.31
C LEU A 54 -7.71 0.71 9.59
N LEU A 55 -8.37 -0.33 10.11
CA LEU A 55 -9.27 -0.28 11.25
C LEU A 55 -8.69 -1.07 12.43
N PRO A 56 -7.70 -0.53 13.17
CA PRO A 56 -7.04 -1.27 14.25
C PRO A 56 -8.00 -1.72 15.36
N GLY A 57 -9.09 -0.97 15.57
CA GLY A 57 -10.16 -1.34 16.50
C GLY A 57 -10.93 -2.59 16.09
N LEU A 58 -10.91 -2.96 14.81
CA LEU A 58 -11.56 -4.18 14.31
C LEU A 58 -10.93 -5.42 14.94
N ASP A 59 -9.61 -5.50 15.01
CA ASP A 59 -8.87 -6.58 15.67
C ASP A 59 -8.94 -6.44 17.19
N LYS A 60 -8.64 -5.24 17.72
CA LYS A 60 -8.59 -4.96 19.17
C LYS A 60 -9.86 -5.35 19.93
N TYR A 61 -11.03 -5.10 19.34
CA TYR A 61 -12.33 -5.38 19.96
C TYR A 61 -13.04 -6.61 19.33
N SER A 62 -12.35 -7.36 18.48
CA SER A 62 -12.92 -8.42 17.63
C SER A 62 -13.72 -9.49 18.38
N GLU A 63 -13.26 -9.90 19.56
CA GLU A 63 -13.89 -10.93 20.40
C GLU A 63 -15.24 -10.47 20.99
N GLN A 64 -15.45 -9.16 21.09
CA GLN A 64 -16.66 -8.59 21.70
C GLN A 64 -17.79 -8.40 20.67
N PHE A 65 -17.47 -8.44 19.38
CA PHE A 65 -18.45 -8.27 18.31
C PHE A 65 -19.31 -9.52 18.12
N GLN A 66 -20.62 -9.31 18.05
CA GLN A 66 -21.62 -10.36 17.88
C GLN A 66 -22.26 -10.29 16.49
N ASN A 67 -22.92 -11.37 16.06
CA ASN A 67 -23.72 -11.41 14.83
C ASN A 67 -22.96 -10.91 13.58
N LYS A 68 -21.70 -11.32 13.45
CA LYS A 68 -20.84 -11.00 12.30
C LYS A 68 -21.43 -11.66 11.05
N VAL A 69 -21.83 -10.88 10.07
CA VAL A 69 -22.43 -11.35 8.82
C VAL A 69 -21.98 -10.51 7.63
N ILE A 70 -21.99 -11.12 6.45
CA ILE A 70 -21.83 -10.42 5.17
C ILE A 70 -23.22 -10.19 4.58
N GLU A 71 -23.52 -8.96 4.21
CA GLU A 71 -24.75 -8.59 3.52
C GLU A 71 -24.42 -7.98 2.15
N GLN A 72 -25.15 -8.41 1.13
CA GLN A 72 -25.11 -7.80 -0.21
C GLN A 72 -26.41 -7.03 -0.44
N ASN A 73 -26.44 -5.77 0.00
CA ASN A 73 -27.56 -4.86 -0.22
C ASN A 73 -27.21 -3.89 -1.36
N ARG A 74 -27.32 -2.57 -1.12
CA ARG A 74 -26.82 -1.54 -2.03
C ARG A 74 -25.29 -1.64 -2.23
N PHE A 75 -24.57 -2.03 -1.18
CA PHE A 75 -23.13 -2.24 -1.18
C PHE A 75 -22.81 -3.59 -0.51
N LEU A 76 -21.67 -4.18 -0.87
CA LEU A 76 -21.10 -5.31 -0.13
C LEU A 76 -20.73 -4.83 1.28
N THR A 77 -21.28 -5.47 2.32
CA THR A 77 -21.22 -4.91 3.69
C THR A 77 -20.81 -5.98 4.70
N ILE A 78 -19.84 -5.65 5.56
CA ILE A 78 -19.55 -6.40 6.80
C ILE A 78 -20.39 -5.79 7.91
N LYS A 79 -21.26 -6.58 8.53
CA LYS A 79 -22.13 -6.14 9.63
C LYS A 79 -21.84 -6.93 10.89
N PHE A 80 -21.85 -6.24 12.02
CA PHE A 80 -21.74 -6.86 13.34
C PHE A 80 -22.38 -5.96 14.40
N ARG A 81 -22.63 -6.53 15.57
CA ARG A 81 -23.21 -5.84 16.73
C ARG A 81 -22.17 -5.66 17.82
N ILE A 82 -22.13 -4.46 18.40
CA ILE A 82 -21.45 -4.19 19.66
C ILE A 82 -22.49 -4.37 20.77
N PRO A 83 -22.35 -5.35 21.68
CA PRO A 83 -23.30 -5.54 22.76
C PRO A 83 -23.19 -4.43 23.81
N ASP A 84 -24.22 -4.26 24.64
CA ASP A 84 -24.26 -3.18 25.63
C ASP A 84 -23.17 -3.30 26.71
N ASN A 85 -22.75 -4.53 27.00
CA ASN A 85 -21.72 -4.87 27.98
C ASN A 85 -20.28 -4.94 27.41
N ALA A 86 -20.08 -4.46 26.17
CA ALA A 86 -18.76 -4.41 25.56
C ALA A 86 -17.81 -3.52 26.38
N GLN A 87 -16.61 -4.03 26.63
CA GLN A 87 -15.47 -3.31 27.21
C GLN A 87 -14.77 -2.48 26.12
N ILE A 88 -15.52 -1.52 25.57
CA ILE A 88 -15.04 -0.52 24.60
C ILE A 88 -15.06 0.84 25.31
N PRO A 89 -14.09 1.74 25.06
CA PRO A 89 -14.04 3.05 25.71
C PRO A 89 -15.39 3.77 25.65
N VAL A 90 -15.87 4.20 26.82
CA VAL A 90 -17.22 4.79 26.98
C VAL A 90 -17.38 6.04 26.13
N GLU A 91 -16.29 6.78 25.93
CA GLU A 91 -16.21 7.96 25.08
C GLU A 91 -16.47 7.69 23.59
N TYR A 92 -16.41 6.43 23.14
CA TYR A 92 -16.79 6.05 21.77
C TYR A 92 -18.30 5.90 21.62
N MET A 93 -19.05 5.81 22.73
CA MET A 93 -20.51 5.69 22.75
C MET A 93 -21.03 4.52 21.90
N ALA A 94 -20.29 3.40 21.86
CA ALA A 94 -20.51 2.31 20.91
C ALA A 94 -21.44 1.20 21.40
N SER A 95 -21.73 1.15 22.70
CA SER A 95 -22.60 0.15 23.32
C SER A 95 -23.95 0.04 22.63
N GLY A 96 -24.34 -1.18 22.27
CA GLY A 96 -25.64 -1.49 21.69
C GLY A 96 -25.80 -1.20 20.19
N HIS A 97 -24.79 -0.63 19.54
CA HIS A 97 -24.88 -0.26 18.12
C HIS A 97 -24.67 -1.47 17.18
N ASN A 98 -25.45 -1.49 16.09
CA ASN A 98 -25.12 -2.28 14.90
C ASN A 98 -24.20 -1.44 14.01
N CYS A 99 -23.04 -2.00 13.70
CA CYS A 99 -22.00 -1.41 12.88
C CYS A 99 -21.97 -2.03 11.48
N PHE A 100 -21.62 -1.19 10.51
CA PHE A 100 -21.57 -1.54 9.10
C PHE A 100 -20.26 -1.00 8.53
N ILE A 101 -19.52 -1.87 7.84
CA ILE A 101 -18.40 -1.51 7.00
C ILE A 101 -18.88 -1.78 5.57
N GLU A 102 -19.33 -0.73 4.89
CA GLU A 102 -19.76 -0.79 3.49
C GLU A 102 -18.52 -0.70 2.59
N ILE A 103 -18.43 -1.53 1.56
CA ILE A 103 -17.36 -1.52 0.56
C ILE A 103 -17.93 -0.96 -0.74
N ASN A 104 -17.24 0.00 -1.35
CA ASN A 104 -17.67 0.60 -2.61
C ASN A 104 -17.57 -0.39 -3.78
N ASP A 105 -18.29 -0.12 -4.86
CA ASP A 105 -18.38 -1.02 -6.03
C ASP A 105 -17.01 -1.28 -6.68
N ASP A 106 -16.11 -0.29 -6.62
CA ASP A 106 -14.74 -0.38 -7.14
C ASP A 106 -13.74 -0.98 -6.15
N GLN A 107 -14.17 -1.39 -4.95
CA GLN A 107 -13.33 -2.13 -3.98
C GLN A 107 -12.08 -1.36 -3.50
N THR A 108 -12.13 -0.04 -3.56
CA THR A 108 -11.03 0.88 -3.21
C THR A 108 -11.27 1.66 -1.92
N GLY A 109 -12.39 1.42 -1.24
CA GLY A 109 -12.75 2.17 -0.06
C GLY A 109 -13.84 1.51 0.75
N ILE A 110 -13.87 1.92 2.01
CA ILE A 110 -14.91 1.54 2.95
C ILE A 110 -15.62 2.77 3.50
N LYS A 111 -16.86 2.62 3.90
CA LYS A 111 -17.59 3.63 4.65
C LYS A 111 -18.16 3.01 5.91
N ILE A 112 -18.07 3.75 7.01
CA ILE A 112 -18.62 3.35 8.31
C ILE A 112 -19.66 4.40 8.72
N PRO A 113 -20.96 4.17 8.45
CA PRO A 113 -21.99 5.21 8.56
C PRO A 113 -22.36 5.67 9.98
N LYS A 114 -21.73 5.16 11.05
CA LYS A 114 -22.07 5.57 12.42
C LYS A 114 -20.80 6.01 13.13
N SER A 115 -20.82 7.22 13.68
CA SER A 115 -19.69 7.81 14.41
C SER A 115 -19.21 6.94 15.56
N ALA A 116 -20.12 6.31 16.31
CA ALA A 116 -19.74 5.41 17.39
C ALA A 116 -18.98 4.16 16.89
N CYS A 117 -19.36 3.64 15.73
CA CYS A 117 -18.68 2.54 15.06
C CYS A 117 -17.35 3.00 14.46
N GLN A 118 -17.28 4.20 13.88
CA GLN A 118 -16.03 4.80 13.43
C GLN A 118 -15.04 4.91 14.59
N ALA A 119 -15.46 5.53 15.70
CA ALA A 119 -14.61 5.73 16.86
C ALA A 119 -14.06 4.40 17.41
N THR A 120 -14.91 3.38 17.45
CA THR A 120 -14.51 2.02 17.83
C THR A 120 -13.51 1.42 16.84
N LEU A 121 -13.82 1.43 15.54
CA LEU A 121 -13.06 0.72 14.52
C LEU A 121 -11.71 1.38 14.21
N PHE A 122 -11.62 2.70 14.32
CA PHE A 122 -10.36 3.42 14.24
C PHE A 122 -9.63 3.52 15.58
N ASP A 123 -10.25 3.05 16.68
CA ASP A 123 -9.71 3.16 18.04
C ASP A 123 -9.35 4.61 18.44
N GLN A 124 -10.21 5.57 18.09
CA GLN A 124 -9.99 6.99 18.34
C GLN A 124 -11.31 7.77 18.49
N LYS A 125 -11.37 8.72 19.42
CA LYS A 125 -12.60 9.46 19.74
C LYS A 125 -13.05 10.45 18.65
N ASN A 126 -12.11 10.97 17.86
CA ASN A 126 -12.34 12.04 16.87
C ASN A 126 -12.02 11.56 15.45
N VAL A 127 -12.75 10.57 14.97
CA VAL A 127 -12.69 10.19 13.54
C VAL A 127 -13.45 11.25 12.74
N LEU A 128 -12.92 11.60 11.56
CA LEU A 128 -13.37 12.55 10.51
C LEU A 128 -14.83 13.09 10.58
N PRO A 129 -15.06 14.34 10.12
CA PRO A 129 -16.40 14.94 10.15
C PRO A 129 -17.34 14.20 9.19
N ASP A 130 -18.49 13.78 9.71
CA ASP A 130 -19.62 13.13 9.05
C ASP A 130 -19.48 11.65 8.66
N SER A 131 -20.56 10.91 8.94
CA SER A 131 -20.69 9.47 8.71
C SER A 131 -20.75 9.05 7.23
N ASP A 132 -20.94 9.99 6.31
CA ASP A 132 -21.14 9.70 4.89
C ASP A 132 -19.86 9.66 4.06
N TYR A 133 -18.70 9.88 4.68
CA TYR A 133 -17.42 9.84 3.98
C TYR A 133 -16.88 8.41 3.84
N TRP A 134 -16.53 8.07 2.61
CA TRP A 134 -15.72 6.90 2.29
C TRP A 134 -14.27 7.14 2.72
N VAL A 135 -13.75 6.22 3.52
CA VAL A 135 -12.33 6.08 3.84
C VAL A 135 -11.72 5.15 2.80
N TYR A 136 -10.95 5.75 1.91
CA TYR A 136 -10.28 5.04 0.84
C TYR A 136 -8.98 4.46 1.36
N PHE A 137 -8.72 3.22 0.98
CA PHE A 137 -7.45 2.56 1.16
C PHE A 137 -7.10 1.96 -0.18
N TYR A 138 -5.84 2.07 -0.58
CA TYR A 138 -5.38 1.23 -1.66
C TYR A 138 -5.13 -0.14 -1.02
N PRO A 139 -5.86 -1.21 -1.41
CA PRO A 139 -5.62 -2.55 -0.84
C PRO A 139 -4.14 -2.97 -1.01
N ASP A 140 -3.54 -2.40 -2.05
CA ASP A 140 -2.14 -2.44 -2.45
C ASP A 140 -1.14 -1.65 -1.57
N ASP A 141 -1.57 -0.65 -0.80
CA ASP A 141 -0.70 0.12 0.12
C ASP A 141 -0.19 -0.74 1.27
N LEU A 142 -1.02 -1.69 1.70
CA LEU A 142 -0.78 -2.50 2.89
C LEU A 142 0.12 -3.70 2.62
N ALA A 143 0.35 -3.97 1.33
CA ALA A 143 1.30 -4.91 0.81
C ALA A 143 2.24 -4.24 -0.21
N TYR A 144 2.49 -2.93 -0.09
CA TYR A 144 3.37 -2.22 -1.03
C TYR A 144 4.74 -2.88 -1.09
N LYS A 145 4.95 -3.59 -2.18
CA LYS A 145 6.25 -4.06 -2.63
C LYS A 145 6.33 -3.63 -4.10
N PRO A 146 7.34 -2.82 -4.49
CA PRO A 146 7.59 -2.59 -5.90
C PRO A 146 7.77 -3.95 -6.59
N TYR A 147 7.36 -4.05 -7.86
CA TYR A 147 7.52 -5.30 -8.59
C TYR A 147 9.01 -5.59 -8.73
N ASP A 148 9.44 -6.73 -8.20
CA ASP A 148 10.76 -7.26 -8.53
C ASP A 148 10.68 -7.99 -9.86
N PHE A 149 10.74 -7.24 -10.95
CA PHE A 149 10.72 -7.82 -12.30
C PHE A 149 11.88 -8.78 -12.56
N SER A 150 12.95 -8.74 -11.75
CA SER A 150 14.06 -9.70 -11.88
C SER A 150 13.68 -11.11 -11.43
N LEU A 151 12.68 -11.23 -10.54
CA LEU A 151 12.17 -12.49 -10.01
C LEU A 151 10.92 -12.98 -10.73
N MET A 152 10.29 -12.12 -11.55
CA MET A 152 9.03 -12.41 -12.21
C MET A 152 9.24 -13.09 -13.59
N PRO A 153 8.54 -14.21 -13.88
CA PRO A 153 8.50 -14.82 -15.21
C PRO A 153 8.06 -13.82 -16.30
N ASP A 154 8.58 -13.97 -17.52
CA ASP A 154 8.33 -13.00 -18.60
C ASP A 154 6.84 -12.88 -18.96
N THR A 155 6.09 -13.98 -18.94
CA THR A 155 4.64 -13.96 -19.19
C THR A 155 3.89 -13.17 -18.13
N GLU A 156 4.22 -13.39 -16.85
CA GLU A 156 3.61 -12.68 -15.72
C GLU A 156 3.96 -11.19 -15.74
N ARG A 157 5.20 -10.85 -16.12
CA ARG A 157 5.65 -9.47 -16.29
C ARG A 157 4.88 -8.74 -17.40
N ILE A 158 4.75 -9.37 -18.57
CA ILE A 158 4.03 -8.79 -19.70
C ILE A 158 2.55 -8.61 -19.37
N ASP A 159 1.93 -9.61 -18.72
CA ASP A 159 0.52 -9.54 -18.36
C ASP A 159 0.24 -8.51 -17.26
N THR A 160 1.16 -8.35 -16.31
CA THR A 160 1.11 -7.27 -15.31
C THR A 160 1.08 -5.88 -15.96
N VAL A 161 1.97 -5.62 -16.93
CA VAL A 161 1.98 -4.36 -17.67
C VAL A 161 0.70 -4.17 -18.50
N LYS A 162 0.26 -5.21 -19.22
CA LYS A 162 -0.98 -5.12 -20.02
C LYS A 162 -2.18 -4.79 -19.15
N ASN A 163 -2.34 -5.45 -18.01
CA ASN A 163 -3.44 -5.21 -17.09
C ASN A 163 -3.41 -3.78 -16.54
N TYR A 164 -2.22 -3.29 -16.19
CA TYR A 164 -2.03 -1.91 -15.74
C TYR A 164 -2.39 -0.88 -16.83
N LEU A 165 -1.90 -1.06 -18.06
CA LEU A 165 -2.24 -0.17 -19.18
C LEU A 165 -3.72 -0.25 -19.58
N ASP A 166 -4.32 -1.44 -19.56
CA ASP A 166 -5.74 -1.66 -19.82
C ASP A 166 -6.61 -0.96 -18.77
N LYS A 167 -6.27 -1.08 -17.49
CA LYS A 167 -6.93 -0.35 -16.40
C LYS A 167 -6.87 1.16 -16.65
N MET A 168 -5.69 1.70 -16.96
CA MET A 168 -5.50 3.12 -17.23
C MET A 168 -6.35 3.59 -18.42
N ALA A 169 -6.31 2.84 -19.54
CA ALA A 169 -7.08 3.15 -20.74
C ALA A 169 -8.59 3.15 -20.46
N LYS A 170 -9.11 2.13 -19.75
CA LYS A 170 -10.51 2.05 -19.34
C LYS A 170 -10.94 3.20 -18.45
N THR A 171 -10.10 3.60 -17.49
CA THR A 171 -10.40 4.76 -16.63
C THR A 171 -10.50 6.04 -17.45
N ILE A 172 -9.56 6.29 -18.36
CA ILE A 172 -9.59 7.45 -19.26
C ILE A 172 -10.83 7.43 -20.18
N GLU A 173 -11.11 6.29 -20.81
CA GLU A 173 -12.28 6.11 -21.67
C GLU A 173 -13.57 6.40 -20.91
N SER A 174 -13.67 5.91 -19.67
CA SER A 174 -14.85 6.16 -18.83
C SER A 174 -15.06 7.64 -18.50
N VAL A 175 -13.99 8.42 -18.35
CA VAL A 175 -14.07 9.89 -18.19
C VAL A 175 -14.53 10.55 -19.48
N GLN A 176 -13.93 10.18 -20.61
CA GLN A 176 -14.25 10.77 -21.92
C GLN A 176 -15.69 10.50 -22.36
N GLN A 177 -16.23 9.33 -22.05
CA GLN A 177 -17.60 8.93 -22.41
C GLN A 177 -18.66 9.48 -21.44
N LYS A 178 -18.25 10.07 -20.32
CA LYS A 178 -19.17 10.52 -19.28
C LYS A 178 -19.83 11.85 -19.64
N ASN A 179 -21.15 11.79 -19.80
CA ASN A 179 -21.99 12.95 -20.13
C ASN A 179 -22.73 13.53 -18.91
N ASN A 180 -22.99 12.72 -17.87
CA ASN A 180 -23.74 13.14 -16.69
C ASN A 180 -22.83 13.15 -15.45
N TRP A 181 -22.28 14.34 -15.16
CA TRP A 181 -21.37 14.57 -14.03
C TRP A 181 -22.15 14.93 -12.76
N ILE A 182 -21.85 14.25 -11.67
CA ILE A 182 -22.30 14.56 -10.31
C ILE A 182 -21.10 14.88 -9.41
N ALA A 183 -21.34 15.58 -8.31
CA ALA A 183 -20.28 16.07 -7.41
C ALA A 183 -19.33 14.96 -6.92
N TYR A 184 -19.83 13.73 -6.73
CA TYR A 184 -19.03 12.59 -6.29
C TYR A 184 -18.10 12.03 -7.37
N ASP A 185 -18.34 12.29 -8.66
CA ASP A 185 -17.50 11.76 -9.73
C ASP A 185 -16.09 12.31 -9.70
N TYR A 186 -15.94 13.61 -9.44
CA TYR A 186 -14.63 14.28 -9.41
C TYR A 186 -13.67 13.69 -8.36
N PRO A 187 -14.05 13.57 -7.07
CA PRO A 187 -13.19 12.91 -6.10
C PRO A 187 -13.03 11.42 -6.40
N ASN A 188 -14.00 10.75 -7.05
CA ASN A 188 -13.90 9.34 -7.44
C ASN A 188 -12.82 9.11 -8.50
N TYR A 189 -12.89 9.82 -9.63
CA TYR A 189 -11.85 9.75 -10.65
C TYR A 189 -10.51 10.23 -10.13
N GLY A 190 -10.47 11.29 -9.31
CA GLY A 190 -9.24 11.74 -8.67
C GLY A 190 -8.53 10.66 -7.84
N ARG A 191 -9.27 9.72 -7.25
CA ARG A 191 -8.66 8.55 -6.59
C ARG A 191 -8.21 7.48 -7.56
N GLN A 192 -9.02 7.13 -8.56
CA GLN A 192 -8.65 6.14 -9.56
C GLN A 192 -7.34 6.55 -10.27
N PHE A 193 -7.20 7.83 -10.62
CA PHE A 193 -6.00 8.36 -11.23
C PHE A 193 -4.79 8.40 -10.28
N ARG A 194 -4.98 8.71 -9.00
CA ARG A 194 -3.90 8.58 -8.00
C ARG A 194 -3.48 7.13 -7.80
N GLN A 195 -4.42 6.18 -7.86
CA GLN A 195 -4.10 4.75 -7.81
C GLN A 195 -3.29 4.32 -9.03
N ILE A 196 -3.66 4.81 -10.22
CA ILE A 196 -2.89 4.59 -11.45
C ILE A 196 -1.46 5.12 -11.30
N GLU A 197 -1.28 6.35 -10.82
CA GLU A 197 0.04 6.91 -10.55
C GLU A 197 0.84 6.06 -9.55
N TYR A 198 0.17 5.61 -8.49
CA TYR A 198 0.78 4.78 -7.45
C TYR A 198 1.23 3.41 -7.96
N GLU A 199 0.37 2.72 -8.71
CA GLU A 199 0.71 1.47 -9.39
C GLU A 199 1.86 1.67 -10.38
N GLY A 200 1.90 2.83 -11.08
CA GLY A 200 3.01 3.25 -11.91
C GLY A 200 4.35 3.27 -11.17
N LYS A 201 4.37 3.70 -9.90
CA LYS A 201 5.60 3.72 -9.07
C LYS A 201 6.12 2.32 -8.75
N ARG A 202 5.28 1.28 -8.81
CA ARG A 202 5.74 -0.10 -8.63
C ARG A 202 6.62 -0.59 -9.77
N PHE A 203 6.65 0.13 -10.89
CA PHE A 203 7.53 -0.18 -12.02
C PHE A 203 8.97 0.29 -11.83
N LEU A 204 9.24 1.06 -10.78
CA LEU A 204 10.59 1.46 -10.43
C LEU A 204 11.38 0.27 -9.85
N SER A 205 12.51 -0.06 -10.46
CA SER A 205 13.53 -0.91 -9.85
C SER A 205 14.45 -0.07 -8.94
N GLN A 206 15.24 -0.67 -8.06
CA GLN A 206 16.27 0.08 -7.32
C GLN A 206 17.53 0.37 -8.17
N ASP A 207 17.60 -0.17 -9.39
CA ASP A 207 18.78 -0.06 -10.25
C ASP A 207 18.71 1.15 -11.20
N VAL A 208 19.90 1.65 -11.55
CA VAL A 208 20.15 2.91 -12.28
C VAL A 208 19.70 2.85 -13.75
N ILE A 209 19.39 1.65 -14.28
CA ILE A 209 18.80 1.47 -15.61
C ILE A 209 17.38 0.97 -15.39
N GLN A 210 16.40 1.83 -15.63
CA GLN A 210 14.99 1.56 -15.40
C GLN A 210 14.31 1.22 -16.74
N PRO A 211 14.29 -0.06 -17.17
CA PRO A 211 13.59 -0.44 -18.40
C PRO A 211 12.07 -0.24 -18.34
N TYR A 212 11.51 0.33 -17.27
CA TYR A 212 10.08 0.52 -17.09
C TYR A 212 9.68 1.94 -16.67
N ASP A 213 10.59 2.92 -16.79
CA ASP A 213 10.30 4.34 -16.49
C ASP A 213 9.08 4.85 -17.28
N SER A 214 8.93 4.43 -18.54
CA SER A 214 7.78 4.79 -19.36
C SER A 214 6.45 4.34 -18.75
N CYS A 215 6.41 3.22 -18.01
CA CYS A 215 5.21 2.74 -17.33
C CYS A 215 4.84 3.62 -16.13
N GLN A 216 5.84 4.06 -15.36
CA GLN A 216 5.65 5.03 -14.28
C GLN A 216 5.16 6.37 -14.85
N MET A 217 5.82 6.86 -15.91
CA MET A 217 5.50 8.14 -16.53
C MET A 217 4.11 8.13 -17.19
N ALA A 218 3.66 6.99 -17.74
CA ALA A 218 2.30 6.83 -18.23
C ALA A 218 1.27 7.06 -17.12
N GLY A 219 1.48 6.46 -15.94
CA GLY A 219 0.58 6.63 -14.80
C GLY A 219 0.59 8.05 -14.23
N SER A 220 1.78 8.65 -14.13
CA SER A 220 1.95 10.05 -13.74
C SER A 220 1.20 10.99 -14.68
N ASN A 221 1.41 10.84 -15.99
CA ASN A 221 0.73 11.70 -16.97
C ASN A 221 -0.77 11.49 -17.00
N ALA A 222 -1.28 10.27 -16.79
CA ALA A 222 -2.71 10.04 -16.66
C ALA A 222 -3.31 10.78 -15.45
N GLN A 223 -2.60 10.79 -14.32
CA GLN A 223 -3.02 11.54 -13.13
C GLN A 223 -2.97 13.05 -13.35
N ILE A 224 -1.89 13.54 -13.94
CA ILE A 224 -1.73 14.96 -14.26
C ILE A 224 -2.81 15.40 -15.26
N TRP A 225 -3.13 14.58 -16.26
CA TRP A 225 -4.19 14.83 -17.22
C TRP A 225 -5.53 15.04 -16.52
N TRP A 226 -5.91 14.13 -15.62
CA TRP A 226 -7.12 14.28 -14.83
C TRP A 226 -7.10 15.54 -13.95
N SER A 227 -6.00 15.79 -13.25
CA SER A 227 -5.86 17.00 -12.43
C SER A 227 -6.01 18.27 -13.26
N GLU A 228 -5.47 18.29 -14.48
CA GLU A 228 -5.58 19.45 -15.36
C GLU A 228 -7.00 19.67 -15.86
N GLN A 229 -7.74 18.61 -16.20
CA GLN A 229 -9.16 18.68 -16.54
C GLN A 229 -9.95 19.40 -15.45
N VAL A 230 -9.73 19.02 -14.19
CA VAL A 230 -10.42 19.60 -13.03
C VAL A 230 -9.96 21.04 -12.76
N ASN A 231 -8.66 21.30 -12.80
CA ASN A 231 -8.10 22.62 -12.52
C ASN A 231 -8.49 23.66 -13.59
N SER A 232 -8.68 23.21 -14.82
CA SER A 232 -9.03 24.05 -15.97
C SER A 232 -10.51 24.36 -16.09
N ILE A 233 -11.40 23.78 -15.26
CA ILE A 233 -12.87 24.01 -15.34
C ILE A 233 -13.20 25.51 -15.45
N LYS A 234 -12.63 26.36 -14.59
CA LYS A 234 -12.88 27.81 -14.61
C LYS A 234 -12.50 28.48 -15.94
N GLN A 235 -11.44 28.00 -16.58
CA GLN A 235 -10.97 28.54 -17.86
C GLN A 235 -11.84 28.01 -19.01
N LEU A 236 -12.21 26.73 -18.96
CA LEU A 236 -13.09 26.06 -19.93
C LEU A 236 -14.52 26.62 -19.93
N THR A 237 -14.99 27.13 -18.80
CA THR A 237 -16.30 27.78 -18.67
C THR A 237 -16.23 29.32 -18.78
N SER A 238 -15.10 29.88 -19.21
CA SER A 238 -14.93 31.33 -19.38
C SER A 238 -15.49 31.80 -20.72
N ASP A 239 -16.00 33.03 -20.80
CA ASP A 239 -16.40 33.64 -22.08
C ASP A 239 -15.19 34.07 -22.97
N ASP A 240 -13.96 33.81 -22.51
CA ASP A 240 -12.73 34.24 -23.18
C ASP A 240 -12.15 33.06 -23.96
N SER A 241 -12.40 33.06 -25.27
CA SER A 241 -11.90 32.05 -26.21
C SER A 241 -10.40 31.74 -26.04
N LYS A 242 -9.55 32.73 -25.74
CA LYS A 242 -8.11 32.49 -25.56
C LYS A 242 -7.82 31.65 -24.31
N LYS A 243 -8.59 31.84 -23.24
CA LYS A 243 -8.45 31.03 -22.01
C LYS A 243 -8.91 29.60 -22.24
N ILE A 244 -9.98 29.42 -23.02
CA ILE A 244 -10.45 28.08 -23.43
C ILE A 244 -9.35 27.40 -24.25
N ASP A 245 -8.82 28.05 -25.28
CA ASP A 245 -7.79 27.47 -26.17
C ASP A 245 -6.52 27.08 -25.41
N ILE A 246 -6.07 27.92 -24.47
CA ILE A 246 -4.90 27.62 -23.63
C ILE A 246 -5.16 26.38 -22.75
N ALA A 247 -6.34 26.31 -22.13
CA ALA A 247 -6.71 25.18 -21.28
C ALA A 247 -6.81 23.87 -22.08
N LEU A 248 -7.50 23.90 -23.22
CA LEU A 248 -7.65 22.74 -24.11
C LEU A 248 -6.29 22.24 -24.61
N LYS A 249 -5.43 23.15 -25.07
CA LYS A 249 -4.09 22.80 -25.52
C LYS A 249 -3.28 22.12 -24.42
N LYS A 250 -3.31 22.66 -23.20
CA LYS A 250 -2.57 22.07 -22.07
C LYS A 250 -3.09 20.67 -21.73
N ILE A 251 -4.40 20.47 -21.76
CA ILE A 251 -5.04 19.17 -21.55
C ILE A 251 -4.60 18.17 -22.64
N GLU A 252 -4.58 18.60 -23.90
CA GLU A 252 -4.16 17.80 -25.05
C GLU A 252 -2.68 17.42 -24.98
N ASP A 253 -1.80 18.39 -24.70
CA ASP A 253 -0.35 18.16 -24.56
C ASP A 253 -0.03 17.09 -23.49
N ILE A 254 -0.75 17.10 -22.36
CA ILE A 254 -0.59 16.09 -21.29
C ILE A 254 -1.15 14.73 -21.72
N TYR A 255 -2.28 14.73 -22.43
CA TYR A 255 -2.87 13.50 -22.97
C TYR A 255 -1.94 12.80 -23.97
N ASP A 256 -1.33 13.55 -24.87
CA ASP A 256 -0.35 13.05 -25.82
C ASP A 256 0.88 12.49 -25.12
N ALA A 257 1.35 13.15 -24.07
CA ALA A 257 2.44 12.65 -23.24
C ALA A 257 2.08 11.34 -22.52
N TYR A 258 0.84 11.19 -22.06
CA TYR A 258 0.32 9.90 -21.55
C TYR A 258 0.36 8.83 -22.65
N GLN A 259 -0.23 9.10 -23.82
CA GLN A 259 -0.33 8.12 -24.90
C GLN A 259 1.05 7.63 -25.36
N LYS A 260 2.00 8.56 -25.50
CA LYS A 260 3.38 8.24 -25.83
C LYS A 260 4.01 7.32 -24.80
N ASN A 261 3.95 7.67 -23.51
CA ASN A 261 4.55 6.86 -22.45
C ASN A 261 3.87 5.50 -22.27
N ALA A 262 2.56 5.41 -22.52
CA ALA A 262 1.84 4.13 -22.52
C ALA A 262 2.31 3.21 -23.66
N ALA A 263 2.54 3.77 -24.86
CA ALA A 263 3.09 3.03 -25.99
C ALA A 263 4.55 2.61 -25.73
N ASP A 264 5.37 3.52 -25.20
CA ASP A 264 6.76 3.25 -24.85
C ASP A 264 6.87 2.20 -23.74
N CYS A 265 6.01 2.23 -22.72
CA CYS A 265 5.93 1.20 -21.67
C CYS A 265 5.75 -0.22 -22.25
N LEU A 266 4.86 -0.37 -23.24
CA LEU A 266 4.63 -1.67 -23.91
C LEU A 266 5.80 -2.10 -24.79
N LYS A 267 6.59 -1.15 -25.29
CA LYS A 267 7.82 -1.43 -26.04
C LYS A 267 8.95 -1.84 -25.08
N ASP A 268 9.15 -1.06 -24.03
CA ASP A 268 10.24 -1.22 -23.09
C ASP A 268 10.13 -2.56 -22.35
N ILE A 269 8.91 -2.98 -21.97
CA ILE A 269 8.66 -4.29 -21.35
C ILE A 269 9.05 -5.48 -22.25
N LYS A 270 8.90 -5.34 -23.57
CA LYS A 270 9.27 -6.38 -24.54
C LYS A 270 10.77 -6.40 -24.82
N SER A 271 11.45 -5.26 -24.63
CA SER A 271 12.89 -5.11 -24.87
C SER A 271 13.74 -5.24 -23.62
N ALA A 272 13.13 -5.25 -22.42
CA ALA A 272 13.84 -5.38 -21.16
C ALA A 272 14.67 -6.67 -21.19
N PRO A 273 15.97 -6.61 -20.82
CA PRO A 273 16.85 -7.75 -20.94
C PRO A 273 16.29 -8.94 -20.16
N LEU A 274 16.37 -10.12 -20.78
CA LEU A 274 16.16 -11.41 -20.11
C LEU A 274 16.95 -11.42 -18.81
N LYS A 275 16.42 -12.06 -17.76
CA LYS A 275 17.15 -12.38 -16.53
C LYS A 275 18.59 -12.71 -16.92
N SER A 276 19.55 -11.87 -16.50
CA SER A 276 20.94 -12.24 -16.74
C SER A 276 21.12 -13.58 -16.05
N GLU A 277 21.47 -14.61 -16.82
CA GLU A 277 21.85 -15.88 -16.21
C GLU A 277 22.87 -15.55 -15.12
N PRO A 278 22.78 -16.14 -13.91
CA PRO A 278 23.75 -15.91 -12.88
C PRO A 278 25.14 -16.20 -13.46
N ARG A 279 25.89 -15.14 -13.79
CA ARG A 279 27.24 -15.26 -14.30
C ARG A 279 28.11 -15.36 -13.07
N GLU A 280 28.61 -16.57 -12.81
CA GLU A 280 29.68 -16.75 -11.86
C GLU A 280 30.90 -15.97 -12.37
N ILE A 281 31.29 -14.92 -11.64
CA ILE A 281 32.53 -14.20 -11.94
C ILE A 281 33.66 -15.08 -11.43
N LEU A 282 34.20 -15.90 -12.34
CA LEU A 282 35.37 -16.71 -12.06
C LEU A 282 36.59 -15.79 -11.90
N PRO A 283 37.45 -16.01 -10.89
CA PRO A 283 38.68 -15.26 -10.78
C PRO A 283 39.55 -15.46 -12.04
N PRO A 284 40.34 -14.47 -12.45
CA PRO A 284 41.20 -14.61 -13.60
C PRO A 284 42.21 -15.75 -13.40
N THR A 285 42.59 -16.43 -14.47
CA THR A 285 43.75 -17.33 -14.46
C THR A 285 45.04 -16.51 -14.23
N PRO A 286 46.18 -17.12 -13.85
CA PRO A 286 47.44 -16.39 -13.65
C PRO A 286 47.92 -15.57 -14.86
N ASP A 287 47.45 -15.91 -16.07
CA ASP A 287 47.70 -15.16 -17.31
C ASP A 287 46.62 -14.13 -17.67
N ASN A 288 45.73 -13.80 -16.72
CA ASN A 288 44.65 -12.83 -16.84
C ASN A 288 43.65 -13.14 -17.99
N LYS A 289 43.42 -14.43 -18.25
CA LYS A 289 42.45 -14.90 -19.25
C LYS A 289 41.23 -15.53 -18.58
N PRO A 290 40.10 -15.63 -19.31
CA PRO A 290 38.97 -16.43 -18.85
C PRO A 290 39.37 -17.91 -18.73
N PRO A 291 38.99 -18.62 -17.65
CA PRO A 291 39.22 -20.05 -17.54
C PRO A 291 38.49 -20.79 -18.67
N ARG A 292 39.12 -21.84 -19.22
CA ARG A 292 38.54 -22.67 -20.28
C ARG A 292 37.40 -23.52 -19.72
N ALA A 293 36.44 -23.87 -20.58
CA ALA A 293 35.36 -24.78 -20.19
C ALA A 293 35.93 -26.12 -19.66
N GLY A 294 35.47 -26.55 -18.49
CA GLY A 294 35.95 -27.75 -17.80
C GLY A 294 37.10 -27.52 -16.81
N CYS A 295 37.64 -26.30 -16.68
CA CYS A 295 38.60 -25.99 -15.62
C CYS A 295 37.92 -25.92 -14.24
N LEU A 296 38.54 -26.54 -13.24
CA LEU A 296 38.12 -26.51 -11.84
C LEU A 296 39.06 -25.62 -11.04
N MET A 297 38.50 -24.75 -10.21
CA MET A 297 39.25 -24.00 -9.21
C MET A 297 39.46 -24.86 -7.97
N VAL A 298 40.73 -25.06 -7.59
CA VAL A 298 41.12 -25.82 -6.41
C VAL A 298 41.56 -24.82 -5.33
N PHE A 299 40.85 -24.83 -4.21
CA PHE A 299 41.21 -24.04 -3.03
C PHE A 299 42.25 -24.79 -2.21
N LYS A 300 43.40 -24.15 -1.95
CA LYS A 300 44.42 -24.67 -1.04
C LYS A 300 44.20 -24.12 0.39
N PRO A 301 44.67 -24.84 1.42
CA PRO A 301 44.60 -24.39 2.82
C PRO A 301 45.29 -23.05 3.12
N GLU A 302 46.12 -22.56 2.21
CA GLU A 302 46.94 -21.34 2.33
C GLU A 302 46.27 -20.11 1.71
N ASP A 303 44.95 -20.16 1.46
CA ASP A 303 44.19 -19.14 0.72
C ASP A 303 44.73 -18.84 -0.69
N THR A 304 45.49 -19.78 -1.25
CA THR A 304 45.94 -19.73 -2.64
C THR A 304 44.99 -20.51 -3.54
N THR A 305 44.67 -19.96 -4.71
CA THR A 305 43.83 -20.60 -5.72
C THR A 305 44.69 -21.12 -6.86
N GLU A 306 44.44 -22.35 -7.30
CA GLU A 306 45.02 -22.90 -8.52
C GLU A 306 43.93 -23.42 -9.46
N TRP A 307 44.20 -23.34 -10.76
CA TRP A 307 43.29 -23.81 -11.80
C TRP A 307 43.76 -25.17 -12.32
N SER A 308 42.90 -26.18 -12.22
CA SER A 308 43.11 -27.49 -12.83
C SER A 308 42.25 -27.59 -14.09
N CYS A 309 42.87 -27.65 -15.26
CA CYS A 309 42.19 -27.72 -16.55
C CYS A 309 42.44 -29.08 -17.21
N PRO A 310 41.43 -29.69 -17.87
CA PRO A 310 41.66 -30.87 -18.71
C PRO A 310 42.66 -30.56 -19.82
N ILE A 311 43.52 -31.53 -20.13
CA ILE A 311 44.50 -31.46 -21.23
C ILE A 311 43.77 -31.57 -22.57
#